data_AF-A0A2E2R9W0-F1
#
_entry.id   AF-A0A2E2R9W0-F1
#
_cell.length_a   1.000
_cell.length_b   1.000
_cell.length_c   1.000
_cell.angle_alpha   90.00
_cell.angle_beta   90.00
_cell.angle_gamma   90.00
#
_symmetry.space_group_name_H-M   'P 1'
#
loop_
_entity.id
_entity.type
_entity.pdbx_description
1 polymer ?
#
loop_
_entity_poly.entity_id
_entity_poly.type
_entity_poly.pdbx_seq_one_letter_code
_entity_poly.pdbx_strand_id
1 'polypeptide(L)'
;MPKKNDKNKRNSNTTQTRTPRPRPKVDFTIDKLDYRNTELLETFVTGHGRILPRKYTGLPARYQRRMANAIKRSRQLLLMK
;
A
#
# COMPACT_ATOMS: atom_id res chain seq x y z
N MET A 1 -52.21 -5.68 31.99
CA MET A 1 -50.75 -5.81 31.75
C MET A 1 -50.39 -7.30 31.75
N PRO A 2 -49.37 -7.81 31.02
CA PRO A 2 -48.21 -7.15 30.39
C PRO A 2 -48.07 -7.36 28.86
N LYS A 3 -47.40 -6.43 28.17
CA LYS A 3 -46.96 -6.59 26.76
C LYS A 3 -45.70 -7.48 26.73
N LYS A 4 -45.74 -8.61 26.03
CA LYS A 4 -44.53 -9.38 25.70
C LYS A 4 -43.70 -8.58 24.69
N ASN A 5 -42.57 -8.04 25.16
CA ASN A 5 -41.56 -7.41 24.32
C ASN A 5 -40.67 -8.51 23.71
N ASP A 6 -40.94 -8.91 22.47
CA ASP A 6 -40.01 -9.71 21.67
C ASP A 6 -38.83 -8.85 21.21
N LYS A 7 -37.88 -8.62 22.12
CA LYS A 7 -36.57 -7.98 21.84
C LYS A 7 -35.62 -8.98 21.20
N ASN A 8 -35.89 -9.41 19.97
CA ASN A 8 -34.88 -10.18 19.22
C ASN A 8 -34.89 -9.89 17.72
N LYS A 9 -34.82 -8.59 17.37
CA LYS A 9 -34.34 -8.19 16.05
C LYS A 9 -32.81 -8.19 16.07
N ARG A 10 -32.21 -9.38 15.93
CA ARG A 10 -30.76 -9.50 15.70
C ARG A 10 -30.47 -8.84 14.36
N ASN A 11 -29.96 -7.61 14.39
CA ASN A 11 -29.38 -6.96 13.22
C ASN A 11 -28.14 -7.76 12.82
N SER A 12 -28.32 -8.74 11.94
CA SER A 12 -27.22 -9.35 11.20
C SER A 12 -26.70 -8.29 10.23
N ASN A 13 -25.77 -7.47 10.70
CA ASN A 13 -24.95 -6.63 9.84
C ASN A 13 -24.11 -7.57 8.97
N THR A 14 -24.69 -8.00 7.84
CA THR A 14 -24.00 -8.73 6.78
C THR A 14 -22.89 -7.81 6.28
N THR A 15 -21.70 -7.99 6.83
CA THR A 15 -20.52 -7.23 6.45
C THR A 15 -20.19 -7.68 5.03
N GLN A 16 -20.62 -6.91 4.04
CA GLN A 16 -20.36 -7.21 2.64
C GLN A 16 -18.86 -7.43 2.48
N THR A 17 -18.47 -8.66 2.14
CA THR A 17 -17.07 -9.06 2.00
C THR A 17 -16.50 -8.30 0.81
N ARG A 18 -15.75 -7.23 1.08
CA ARG A 18 -15.09 -6.46 0.02
C ARG A 18 -14.15 -7.39 -0.73
N THR A 19 -14.33 -7.48 -2.05
CA THR A 19 -13.43 -8.24 -2.93
C THR A 19 -12.01 -7.69 -2.76
N PRO A 20 -11.01 -8.56 -2.47
CA PRO A 20 -9.62 -8.12 -2.40
C PRO A 20 -9.21 -7.53 -3.74
N ARG A 21 -8.64 -6.32 -3.73
CA ARG A 21 -8.07 -5.76 -4.95
C ARG A 21 -6.92 -6.65 -5.44
N PRO A 22 -6.85 -6.96 -6.75
CA PRO A 22 -5.76 -7.73 -7.30
C PRO A 22 -4.44 -7.02 -7.00
N ARG A 23 -3.42 -7.80 -6.61
CA ARG A 23 -2.09 -7.26 -6.34
C ARG A 23 -1.43 -6.96 -7.70
N PRO A 24 -0.86 -5.75 -7.90
CA PRO A 24 -0.10 -5.48 -9.11
C PRO A 24 1.10 -6.42 -9.17
N LYS A 25 1.41 -6.87 -10.39
CA LYS A 25 2.56 -7.76 -10.63
C LYS A 25 3.84 -6.94 -10.54
N VAL A 26 4.83 -7.49 -9.85
CA VAL A 26 6.11 -6.84 -9.60
C VAL A 26 7.15 -7.57 -10.44
N ASP A 27 7.57 -6.96 -11.55
CA ASP A 27 8.41 -7.63 -12.56
C ASP A 27 9.90 -7.21 -12.51
N PHE A 28 10.37 -6.57 -11.43
CA PHE A 28 11.76 -6.12 -11.32
C PHE A 28 12.61 -6.98 -10.37
N THR A 29 13.90 -7.12 -10.71
CA THR A 29 14.90 -7.79 -9.86
C THR A 29 15.23 -6.93 -8.63
N ILE A 30 15.47 -7.59 -7.49
CA ILE A 30 15.69 -6.94 -6.19
C ILE A 30 16.85 -5.93 -6.22
N ASP A 31 17.87 -6.19 -7.03
CA ASP A 31 19.07 -5.35 -7.13
C ASP A 31 18.82 -4.02 -7.84
N LYS A 32 17.75 -3.93 -8.65
CA LYS A 32 17.36 -2.66 -9.28
C LYS A 32 16.81 -1.65 -8.28
N LEU A 33 16.44 -2.10 -7.07
CA LEU A 33 15.90 -1.28 -5.99
C LEU A 33 17.01 -0.57 -5.20
N ASP A 34 17.79 0.24 -5.91
CA ASP A 34 18.90 1.03 -5.40
C ASP A 34 18.66 2.53 -5.60
N TYR A 35 19.27 3.36 -4.75
CA TYR A 35 19.04 4.82 -4.73
C TYR A 35 19.52 5.53 -6.00
N ARG A 36 20.42 4.88 -6.75
CA ARG A 36 20.98 5.38 -8.02
C ARG A 36 20.00 5.25 -9.19
N ASN A 37 19.01 4.34 -9.08
CA ASN A 37 18.04 4.11 -10.12
C ASN A 37 16.79 4.98 -9.90
N THR A 38 16.89 6.24 -10.28
CA THR A 38 15.83 7.23 -10.06
C THR A 38 14.58 6.92 -10.88
N GLU A 39 14.73 6.50 -12.14
CA GLU A 39 13.61 6.16 -13.04
C GLU A 39 12.69 5.11 -12.45
N LEU A 40 13.26 4.04 -11.89
CA LEU A 40 12.47 3.01 -11.22
C LEU A 40 11.78 3.55 -9.97
N LEU A 41 12.51 4.32 -9.15
CA LEU A 41 12.01 4.81 -7.88
C LEU A 41 10.89 5.85 -8.04
N GLU A 42 10.92 6.65 -9.12
CA GLU A 42 9.87 7.61 -9.46
C GLU A 42 8.51 6.94 -9.70
N THR A 43 8.48 5.71 -10.24
CA THR A 43 7.22 4.95 -10.41
C THR A 43 6.51 4.64 -9.09
N PHE A 44 7.24 4.64 -7.97
CA PHE A 44 6.71 4.35 -6.63
C PHE A 44 6.40 5.60 -5.81
N VAL A 45 6.46 6.78 -6.42
CA VAL A 45 6.23 8.06 -5.79
C VAL A 45 5.09 8.78 -6.53
N THR A 46 4.28 9.56 -5.80
CA THR A 46 3.28 10.41 -6.43
C THR A 46 3.94 11.61 -7.11
N GLY A 47 3.24 12.31 -8.00
CA GLY A 47 3.77 13.56 -8.61
C GLY A 47 4.17 14.64 -7.59
N HIS A 48 3.70 14.55 -6.35
CA HIS A 48 4.07 15.45 -5.25
C HIS A 48 5.25 14.96 -4.40
N GLY A 49 5.91 13.85 -4.76
CA GLY A 49 7.00 13.32 -3.94
C GLY A 49 6.52 12.52 -2.71
N ARG A 50 5.29 11.99 -2.68
CA ARG A 50 4.86 11.12 -1.56
C ARG A 50 5.08 9.65 -1.94
N ILE A 51 5.68 8.86 -1.05
CA ILE A 51 5.90 7.43 -1.29
C ILE A 51 4.55 6.71 -1.33
N LEU A 52 4.32 5.91 -2.37
CA LEU A 52 3.08 5.16 -2.52
C LEU A 52 2.93 4.11 -1.40
N PRO A 53 1.77 4.04 -0.74
CA PRO A 53 1.48 2.99 0.22
C PRO A 53 1.55 1.59 -0.40
N ARG A 54 1.88 0.59 0.43
CA ARG A 54 1.96 -0.83 0.02
C ARG A 54 0.71 -1.34 -0.71
N LYS A 55 -0.47 -0.82 -0.38
CA LYS A 55 -1.74 -1.20 -1.02
C LYS A 55 -1.80 -0.87 -2.51
N TYR A 56 -0.97 0.07 -2.97
CA TYR A 56 -0.87 0.46 -4.39
C TYR A 56 0.36 -0.14 -5.05
N THR A 57 1.49 -0.26 -4.34
CA THR A 57 2.71 -0.85 -4.91
C THR A 57 2.66 -2.37 -5.03
N GLY A 58 1.85 -3.05 -4.22
CA GLY A 58 1.74 -4.52 -4.22
C GLY A 58 2.98 -5.27 -3.71
N LEU A 59 4.04 -4.54 -3.32
CA LEU A 59 5.30 -5.13 -2.89
C LEU A 59 5.18 -5.92 -1.56
N PRO A 60 5.89 -7.04 -1.40
CA PRO A 60 6.16 -7.63 -0.10
C PRO A 60 6.74 -6.61 0.89
N ALA A 61 6.42 -6.76 2.18
CA ALA A 61 6.83 -5.81 3.21
C ALA A 61 8.36 -5.58 3.27
N ARG A 62 9.15 -6.63 2.99
CA ARG A 62 10.62 -6.54 2.90
C ARG A 62 11.08 -5.57 1.81
N TYR A 63 10.51 -5.68 0.61
CA TYR A 63 10.87 -4.82 -0.52
C TYR A 63 10.32 -3.41 -0.36
N GLN A 64 9.11 -3.24 0.18
CA GLN A 64 8.57 -1.90 0.49
C GLN A 64 9.49 -1.11 1.43
N ARG A 65 10.07 -1.76 2.46
CA ARG A 65 11.03 -1.12 3.37
C ARG A 65 12.34 -0.75 2.66
N ARG A 66 12.89 -1.67 1.86
CA ARG A 66 14.11 -1.43 1.08
C ARG A 66 13.93 -0.28 0.07
N MET A 67 12.80 -0.27 -0.65
CA MET A 67 12.39 0.80 -1.56
C MET A 67 12.31 2.14 -0.83
N ALA A 68 11.62 2.19 0.31
CA ALA A 68 11.49 3.43 1.07
C ALA A 68 12.84 3.97 1.54
N ASN A 69 13.78 3.09 1.93
CA ASN A 69 15.14 3.48 2.28
C ASN A 69 15.92 4.00 1.06
N ALA A 70 15.78 3.37 -0.10
CA ALA A 70 16.39 3.83 -1.34
C ALA A 70 15.88 5.23 -1.73
N ILE A 71 14.56 5.45 -1.73
CA ILE A 71 13.94 6.76 -2.00
C ILE A 71 14.46 7.83 -1.03
N LYS A 72 14.53 7.51 0.27
CA LYS A 72 15.05 8.45 1.27
C LYS A 72 16.51 8.84 1.00
N ARG A 73 17.37 7.88 0.63
CA ARG A 73 18.76 8.15 0.26
C ARG A 73 18.85 9.00 -1.02
N SER A 74 18.07 8.67 -2.04
CA SER A 74 18.03 9.46 -3.29
C SER A 74 17.65 10.91 -3.03
N ARG A 75 16.72 11.17 -2.10
CA ARG A 75 16.33 12.54 -1.70
C ARG A 75 17.44 13.30 -0.98
N GLN A 76 18.15 12.62 -0.08
CA GLN A 76 19.30 13.21 0.62
C GLN A 76 20.41 13.61 -0.36
N LEU A 77 20.55 12.86 -1.46
CA LEU A 77 21.51 13.12 -2.53
C LEU A 77 20.96 14.02 -3.65
N LEU A 78 19.75 14.59 -3.50
CA LEU A 78 19.10 15.43 -4.50
C LEU A 78 18.92 14.78 -5.89
N LEU A 79 18.86 13.45 -5.94
CA LEU A 79 18.68 12.70 -7.19
C LEU A 79 17.20 12.63 -7.63
N MET A 80 16.26 12.73 -6.69
CA MET A 80 14.82 12.78 -6.96
C MET A 80 14.08 13.63 -5.91
N LYS A 81 12.82 13.96 -6.20
CA LYS A 81 11.92 14.70 -5.30
C LYS A 81 11.34 13.86 -4.15
#